data_AF-A0A7X4YKF1-F1
#
_entry.id   AF-A0A7X4YKF1-F1
#
_cell.length_a   1.000
_cell.length_b   1.000
_cell.length_c   1.000
_cell.angle_alpha   90.00
_cell.angle_beta   90.00
_cell.angle_gamma   90.00
#
_symmetry.space_group_name_H-M   'P 1'
#
loop_
_entity.id
_entity.type
_entity.pdbx_description
1 polymer ?
#
loop_
_entity_poly.entity_id
_entity_poly.type
_entity_poly.pdbx_seq_one_letter_code
_entity_poly.pdbx_strand_id
1 'polypeptide(L)'
;MNTLEHLQRAHELLGRGQPELAESALSDAIDAAVAAEDLVLLTQARFALGELLFQQGRDEEAIPFLQAVVRTERADGSVDSPVIAAARMLRQIRGQEPR
;
A
#
# COMPACT_ATOMS: atom_id res chain seq x y z
N MET A 1 2.73 -3.24 -18.77
CA MET A 1 1.62 -3.22 -17.80
C MET A 1 1.65 -1.85 -17.13
N ASN A 2 0.50 -1.20 -16.98
CA ASN A 2 0.38 0.05 -16.22
C ASN A 2 0.07 -0.24 -14.75
N THR A 3 0.08 0.79 -13.91
CA THR A 3 -0.13 0.65 -12.46
C THR A 3 -1.44 -0.08 -12.11
N LEU A 4 -2.53 0.22 -12.81
CA LEU A 4 -3.84 -0.40 -12.54
C LEU A 4 -3.83 -1.90 -12.84
N GLU A 5 -3.16 -2.33 -13.92
CA GLU A 5 -3.03 -3.74 -14.27
C GLU A 5 -2.24 -4.50 -13.20
N HIS A 6 -1.18 -3.90 -12.65
CA HIS A 6 -0.42 -4.49 -11.55
C HIS A 6 -1.23 -4.57 -10.25
N LEU A 7 -2.02 -3.54 -9.93
CA LEU A 7 -2.93 -3.55 -8.77
C LEU A 7 -4.02 -4.62 -8.90
N GLN A 8 -4.65 -4.72 -10.07
CA GLN A 8 -5.66 -5.74 -10.32
C GLN A 8 -5.06 -7.14 -10.19
N ARG A 9 -3.87 -7.36 -10.78
CA ARG A 9 -3.17 -8.64 -10.67
C ARG A 9 -2.83 -8.98 -9.22
N ALA A 10 -2.35 -8.02 -8.43
CA ALA A 10 -2.09 -8.23 -7.01
C ALA A 10 -3.36 -8.67 -6.27
N HIS A 11 -4.50 -8.01 -6.52
CA HIS A 11 -5.77 -8.37 -5.91
C HIS A 11 -6.22 -9.79 -6.27
N GLU A 12 -6.10 -10.17 -7.55
CA GLU A 12 -6.40 -11.53 -8.01
C GLU A 12 -5.50 -12.58 -7.35
N LEU A 13 -4.22 -12.28 -7.18
CA LEU A 13 -3.25 -13.17 -6.53
C LEU A 13 -3.56 -13.35 -5.04
N LEU A 14 -3.95 -12.29 -4.34
CA LEU A 14 -4.42 -12.38 -2.95
C LEU A 14 -5.68 -13.24 -2.84
N GLY A 15 -6.65 -13.07 -3.76
CA GLY A 15 -7.84 -13.90 -3.82
C GLY A 15 -7.54 -15.39 -4.07
N ARG A 16 -6.39 -15.70 -4.66
CA ARG A 16 -5.90 -17.08 -4.87
C ARG A 16 -5.00 -17.59 -3.74
N GLY A 17 -4.78 -16.80 -2.68
CA GLY A 17 -3.89 -17.16 -1.58
C GLY A 17 -2.42 -17.21 -1.99
N GLN A 18 -2.01 -16.38 -2.95
CA GLN A 18 -0.63 -16.28 -3.45
C GLN A 18 0.00 -14.93 -3.05
N PRO A 19 0.21 -14.68 -1.74
CA PRO A 19 0.58 -13.35 -1.28
C PRO A 19 2.00 -12.93 -1.69
N GLU A 20 2.93 -13.86 -1.90
CA GLU A 20 4.29 -13.55 -2.38
C GLU A 20 4.28 -13.01 -3.81
N LEU A 21 3.43 -13.59 -4.67
CA LEU A 21 3.23 -13.09 -6.02
C LEU A 21 2.48 -11.75 -6.01
N ALA A 22 1.54 -11.58 -5.08
CA ALA A 22 0.84 -10.31 -4.91
C ALA A 22 1.80 -9.19 -4.48
N GLU A 23 2.71 -9.46 -3.55
CA GLU A 23 3.75 -8.53 -3.12
C GLU A 23 4.64 -8.07 -4.29
N SER A 24 5.07 -9.02 -5.14
CA SER A 24 5.81 -8.68 -6.36
C SER A 24 4.98 -7.80 -7.30
N ALA A 25 3.71 -8.12 -7.52
CA ALA A 25 2.84 -7.31 -8.37
C ALA A 25 2.58 -5.91 -7.78
N LEU A 26 2.50 -5.76 -6.47
CA LEU A 26 2.38 -4.46 -5.80
C LEU A 26 3.66 -3.64 -5.91
N SER A 27 4.83 -4.27 -5.87
CA SER A 27 6.11 -3.61 -6.10
C SER A 27 6.19 -3.06 -7.53
N ASP A 28 5.81 -3.87 -8.52
CA ASP A 28 5.73 -3.41 -9.91
C ASP A 28 4.70 -2.26 -10.08
N ALA A 29 3.59 -2.29 -9.33
CA ALA A 29 2.60 -1.21 -9.35
C ALA A 29 3.20 0.11 -8.84
N ILE A 30 4.02 0.08 -7.79
CA ILE A 30 4.72 1.25 -7.28
C ILE A 30 5.66 1.81 -8.36
N ASP A 31 6.48 0.96 -8.97
CA ASP A 31 7.42 1.38 -10.01
C ASP A 31 6.71 2.01 -11.22
N ALA A 32 5.61 1.38 -11.67
CA ALA A 32 4.80 1.90 -12.75
C ALA A 32 4.15 3.25 -12.39
N ALA A 33 3.69 3.43 -11.15
CA ALA A 33 3.07 4.69 -10.69
C ALA A 33 4.10 5.82 -10.59
N VAL A 34 5.31 5.51 -10.12
CA VAL A 34 6.43 6.47 -10.10
C VAL A 34 6.77 6.89 -11.52
N ALA A 35 6.91 5.94 -12.45
CA ALA A 35 7.23 6.23 -13.84
C ALA A 35 6.14 7.06 -14.55
N ALA A 36 4.88 6.87 -14.17
CA ALA A 36 3.74 7.63 -14.70
C ALA A 36 3.50 8.96 -13.98
N GLU A 37 4.28 9.28 -12.94
CA GLU A 37 4.09 10.45 -12.06
C GLU A 37 2.66 10.53 -11.46
N ASP A 38 1.98 9.38 -11.32
CA ASP A 38 0.63 9.29 -10.80
C ASP A 38 0.66 9.13 -9.27
N LEU A 39 0.59 10.27 -8.58
CA LEU A 39 0.63 10.31 -7.12
C LEU A 39 -0.53 9.55 -6.46
N VAL A 40 -1.70 9.50 -7.11
CA VAL A 40 -2.89 8.84 -6.56
C VAL A 40 -2.67 7.33 -6.56
N LEU A 41 -2.30 6.78 -7.72
CA LEU A 41 -2.05 5.35 -7.83
C LEU A 41 -0.79 4.92 -7.09
N LEU A 42 0.23 5.79 -7.00
CA LEU A 42 1.42 5.55 -6.18
C LEU A 42 1.05 5.41 -4.70
N THR A 43 0.15 6.26 -4.20
CA THR A 43 -0.31 6.20 -2.81
C THR A 43 -1.14 4.95 -2.55
N GLN A 44 -1.99 4.56 -3.51
CA GLN A 44 -2.77 3.31 -3.41
C GLN A 44 -1.86 2.08 -3.42
N ALA A 45 -0.87 2.02 -4.31
CA ALA A 45 0.06 0.89 -4.41
C ALA A 45 0.93 0.74 -3.15
N ARG A 46 1.46 1.86 -2.63
CA ARG A 46 2.20 1.87 -1.35
C ARG A 46 1.32 1.43 -0.19
N PHE A 47 0.06 1.88 -0.15
CA PHE A 47 -0.87 1.46 0.89
C PHE A 47 -1.15 -0.04 0.82
N ALA A 48 -1.48 -0.57 -0.35
CA ALA A 48 -1.76 -1.99 -0.54
C ALA A 48 -0.57 -2.88 -0.15
N LEU A 49 0.66 -2.47 -0.49
CA LEU A 49 1.87 -3.18 -0.08
C LEU A 49 2.09 -3.11 1.44
N GLY A 50 1.98 -1.92 2.02
CA GLY A 50 2.08 -1.73 3.47
C GLY A 50 1.01 -2.54 4.24
N GLU A 51 -0.22 -2.58 3.74
CA GLU A 51 -1.31 -3.38 4.30
C GLU A 51 -1.00 -4.88 4.20
N LEU A 52 -0.54 -5.37 3.05
CA LEU A 52 -0.18 -6.78 2.89
C LEU A 52 0.89 -7.21 3.90
N LEU A 53 1.98 -6.44 3.99
CA LEU A 53 3.08 -6.68 4.92
C LEU A 53 2.61 -6.63 6.37
N PHE A 54 1.76 -5.65 6.70
CA PHE A 54 1.13 -5.58 8.01
C PHE A 54 0.27 -6.82 8.27
N GLN A 55 -0.60 -7.26 7.37
CA GLN A 55 -1.42 -8.46 7.62
C GLN A 55 -0.59 -9.74 7.82
N GLN A 56 0.61 -9.78 7.24
CA GLN A 56 1.58 -10.88 7.44
C GLN A 56 2.41 -10.76 8.73
N GLY A 57 2.25 -9.69 9.51
CA GLY A 57 3.05 -9.43 10.72
C GLY A 57 4.47 -8.93 10.43
N ARG A 58 4.76 -8.55 9.18
CA ARG A 58 6.05 -8.00 8.74
C ARG A 58 6.08 -6.49 8.98
N ASP A 59 5.90 -6.10 10.23
CA ASP A 59 5.68 -4.70 10.61
C ASP A 59 6.88 -3.80 10.26
N GLU A 60 8.12 -4.28 10.42
CA GLU A 60 9.33 -3.54 10.06
C GLU A 60 9.38 -3.17 8.58
N GLU A 61 8.90 -4.06 7.71
CA GLU A 61 8.84 -3.85 6.27
C GLU A 61 7.62 -3.02 5.86
N ALA A 62 6.51 -3.12 6.58
CA ALA A 62 5.30 -2.33 6.34
C ALA A 62 5.51 -0.83 6.63
N ILE A 63 6.23 -0.51 7.71
CA ILE A 63 6.44 0.86 8.19
C ILE A 63 6.85 1.86 7.10
N PRO A 64 7.91 1.64 6.30
CA PRO A 64 8.34 2.62 5.29
C PRO A 64 7.25 2.93 4.27
N PHE A 65 6.47 1.94 3.84
CA PHE A 65 5.37 2.14 2.90
C PHE A 65 4.22 2.92 3.53
N LEU A 66 3.79 2.53 4.73
CA LEU A 66 2.72 3.22 5.46
C LEU A 66 3.12 4.67 5.81
N GLN A 67 4.40 4.91 6.17
CA GLN A 67 4.93 6.25 6.40
C GLN A 67 4.93 7.11 5.13
N ALA A 68 5.23 6.53 3.97
CA ALA A 68 5.16 7.24 2.71
C ALA A 68 3.71 7.64 2.38
N VAL A 69 2.74 6.77 2.65
CA VAL A 69 1.30 7.04 2.44
C VAL A 69 0.84 8.22 3.29
N VAL A 70 1.11 8.22 4.59
CA VAL A 70 0.65 9.32 5.50
C VAL A 70 1.30 10.67 5.21
N ARG A 71 2.41 10.71 4.47
CA ARG A 71 3.06 11.96 4.03
C ARG A 71 2.44 12.52 2.74
N THR A 72 1.58 11.77 2.06
CA THR A 72 0.89 12.26 0.87
C THR A 72 -0.34 13.06 1.29
N GLU A 73 -0.44 14.29 0.78
CA GLU A 73 -1.62 15.14 0.91
C GLU A 73 -2.08 15.60 -0.48
N ARG A 74 -3.38 15.56 -0.73
CA ARG A 74 -3.99 16.14 -1.95
C ARG A 74 -5.21 16.96 -1.56
N ALA A 75 -5.34 18.14 -2.14
CA ALA A 75 -6.43 19.08 -1.83
C ALA A 75 -7.83 18.55 -2.20
N ASP A 76 -7.91 17.58 -3.12
CA ASP A 76 -9.17 16.95 -3.54
C ASP A 76 -9.58 15.74 -2.68
N GLY A 77 -8.79 15.40 -1.65
CA GLY A 77 -9.06 14.30 -0.73
C GLY A 77 -8.95 12.91 -1.35
N SER A 78 -8.43 12.77 -2.58
CA SER A 78 -8.42 11.48 -3.29
C SER A 78 -7.55 10.40 -2.62
N VAL A 79 -6.75 10.78 -1.62
CA VAL A 79 -5.83 9.90 -0.88
C VAL A 79 -6.19 9.80 0.60
N ASP A 80 -7.28 10.42 1.05
CA ASP A 80 -7.62 10.50 2.48
C ASP A 80 -7.88 9.10 3.06
N SER A 81 -8.60 8.25 2.33
CA SER A 81 -8.90 6.89 2.78
C SER A 81 -7.63 6.05 3.06
N PRO A 82 -6.67 5.90 2.11
CA PRO A 82 -5.43 5.18 2.40
C PRO A 82 -4.56 5.88 3.46
N VAL A 83 -4.56 7.22 3.54
CA VAL A 83 -3.83 7.98 4.57
C VAL A 83 -4.35 7.67 5.98
N ILE A 84 -5.66 7.72 6.18
CA ILE A 84 -6.29 7.44 7.48
C ILE A 84 -6.02 5.99 7.90
N ALA A 85 -6.17 5.04 6.97
CA ALA A 85 -5.92 3.63 7.23
C ALA A 85 -4.44 3.36 7.58
N ALA A 86 -3.49 3.93 6.82
CA ALA A 86 -2.07 3.80 7.10
C ALA A 86 -1.69 4.38 8.46
N ALA A 87 -2.25 5.54 8.83
CA ALA A 87 -2.02 6.15 10.13
C ALA A 87 -2.50 5.26 11.29
N ARG A 88 -3.64 4.57 11.12
CA ARG A 88 -4.13 3.59 12.09
C ARG A 88 -3.20 2.39 12.21
N MET A 89 -2.79 1.79 11.09
CA MET A 89 -1.86 0.65 11.12
C MET A 89 -0.54 1.02 11.82
N LEU A 90 0.01 2.21 11.54
CA LEU A 90 1.22 2.68 12.23
C LEU A 90 1.04 2.82 13.75
N ARG A 91 -0.14 3.23 14.23
CA ARG A 91 -0.44 3.27 15.67
C ARG A 91 -0.58 1.87 16.25
N GLN A 92 -1.16 0.92 15.51
CA GLN A 92 -1.23 -0.49 15.91
C GLN A 92 0.18 -1.11 16.03
N ILE A 93 1.07 -0.86 15.06
CA ILE A 93 2.47 -1.30 15.11
C ILE A 93 3.19 -0.74 16.34
N ARG A 94 2.92 0.51 16.70
CA ARG A 94 3.51 1.18 17.88
C ARG A 94 2.90 0.72 19.21
N GLY A 95 1.93 -0.18 19.21
CA GLY A 95 1.20 -0.61 20.41
C GLY A 95 0.30 0.48 21.01
N GLN A 96 -0.05 1.51 20.24
CA GLN A 96 -0.92 2.61 20.68
C GLN A 96 -2.41 2.30 20.46
N GLU A 97 -2.71 1.34 19.58
CA GLU A 97 -4.05 0.81 19.32
C GLU A 97 -4.00 -0.72 19.21
N PRO A 98 -5.06 -1.45 19.60
CA PRO A 98 -5.14 -2.89 19.38
C PRO A 98 -5.20 -3.21 17.88
N ARG A 99 -4.56 -4.31 17.48
CA ARG A 99 -4.53 -4.82 16.10
C ARG A 99 -5.90 -5.33 15.68
#